data_AF-A0A1G3KZJ2-F1
#
_entry.id   AF-A0A1G3KZJ2-F1
#
_cell.length_a   1.000
_cell.length_b   1.000
_cell.length_c   1.000
_cell.angle_alpha   90.00
_cell.angle_beta   90.00
_cell.angle_gamma   90.00
#
_symmetry.space_group_name_H-M   'P 1'
#
loop_
_entity.id
_entity.type
_entity.pdbx_description
1 polymer ?
#
loop_
_entity_poly.entity_id
_entity_poly.type
_entity_poly.pdbx_seq_one_letter_code
_entity_poly.pdbx_strand_id
1 'polypeptide(L)'
;MIKIDFCIKLTLIYALRCRYGKYKKSRFIITSRPFGYKTNPLKYVDTLLEVKPFNIEQIKCFVSNWYIYKKKKEISPQKLDKGYKTTANIQSDEFFEKISINNALNNMITNPLLLTMITFLHYYKGIFPKNLFELYEDICKLLLGRRQEAKEVKILLDMERNFIILRDFALNLTIKNQKVFDFNYFNEIINKNLKNLVGDKINTKQLLDYYINDCGIIVEKEYNEFEFAHLSFQ
;
A
#
# COMPACT_ATOMS: atom_id res chain seq x y z
N MET A 1 26.44 -11.42 -4.10
CA MET A 1 26.66 -11.31 -2.64
C MET A 1 26.34 -9.88 -2.21
N ILE A 2 25.13 -9.67 -1.66
CA ILE A 2 24.49 -8.36 -1.48
C ILE A 2 25.12 -7.65 -0.28
N LYS A 3 26.04 -6.71 -0.53
CA LYS A 3 26.71 -5.86 0.49
C LYS A 3 26.06 -4.48 0.67
N ILE A 4 25.04 -4.15 -0.12
CA ILE A 4 24.52 -2.76 -0.21
C ILE A 4 23.53 -2.45 0.92
N ASP A 5 22.73 -3.42 1.38
CA ASP A 5 21.76 -3.25 2.48
C ASP A 5 22.41 -3.01 3.86
N PHE A 6 23.70 -3.34 4.00
CA PHE A 6 24.44 -3.15 5.25
C PHE A 6 24.93 -1.70 5.42
N CYS A 7 25.27 -1.02 4.31
CA CYS A 7 25.78 0.36 4.36
C CYS A 7 24.71 1.35 4.82
N ILE A 8 23.46 1.26 4.34
CA ILE A 8 22.39 2.20 4.73
C ILE A 8 22.02 2.03 6.22
N LYS A 9 21.97 0.78 6.73
CA LYS A 9 21.71 0.51 8.15
C LYS A 9 22.81 1.05 9.07
N LEU A 10 24.10 0.94 8.68
CA LEU A 10 25.19 1.50 9.49
C LEU A 10 25.17 3.03 9.46
N THR A 11 24.97 3.66 8.30
CA THR A 11 24.98 5.12 8.19
C THR A 11 23.88 5.76 9.02
N LEU A 12 22.68 5.17 9.06
CA LEU A 12 21.59 5.67 9.90
C LEU A 12 21.91 5.53 11.40
N ILE A 13 22.49 4.41 11.82
CA ILE A 13 22.89 4.18 13.22
C ILE A 13 24.06 5.08 13.63
N TYR A 14 25.03 5.31 12.76
CA TYR A 14 26.15 6.22 12.99
C TYR A 14 25.69 7.69 13.01
N ALA A 15 24.81 8.08 12.09
CA ALA A 15 24.21 9.42 12.07
C ALA A 15 23.34 9.67 13.30
N LEU A 16 22.56 8.68 13.74
CA LEU A 16 21.84 8.72 15.01
C LEU A 16 22.82 8.81 16.18
N ARG A 17 23.90 8.01 16.23
CA ARG A 17 24.94 8.07 17.28
C ARG A 17 25.57 9.47 17.41
N CYS A 18 25.99 10.06 16.29
CA CYS A 18 26.59 11.40 16.27
C CYS A 18 25.58 12.48 16.69
N ARG A 19 24.29 12.30 16.37
CA ARG A 19 23.22 13.24 16.74
C ARG A 19 22.71 13.06 18.17
N TYR A 20 22.63 11.84 18.71
CA TYR A 20 22.24 11.58 20.10
C TYR A 20 23.20 12.24 21.09
N GLY A 21 24.51 12.25 20.79
CA GLY A 21 25.50 12.95 21.62
C GLY A 21 25.38 14.48 21.57
N LYS A 22 24.90 15.04 20.44
CA LYS A 22 24.86 16.48 20.17
C LYS A 22 23.51 17.14 20.52
N TYR A 23 22.41 16.39 20.50
CA TYR A 23 21.06 16.88 20.75
C TYR A 23 20.42 16.23 22.00
N LYS A 24 21.07 16.39 23.16
CA LYS A 24 20.65 15.77 24.43
C LYS A 24 19.22 16.12 24.90
N LYS A 25 18.62 17.19 24.35
CA LYS A 25 17.24 17.62 24.68
C LYS A 25 16.19 17.17 23.66
N SER A 26 16.59 16.53 22.56
CA SER A 26 15.67 16.10 21.50
C SER A 26 15.16 14.69 21.77
N ARG A 27 13.86 14.47 21.53
CA ARG A 27 13.26 13.13 21.55
C ARG A 27 13.27 12.55 20.14
N PHE A 28 13.66 11.28 20.02
CA PHE A 28 13.67 10.56 18.75
C PHE A 28 12.70 9.38 18.83
N ILE A 29 11.91 9.19 17.78
CA ILE A 29 11.07 8.00 17.58
C ILE A 29 11.64 7.24 16.39
N ILE A 30 11.99 5.98 16.60
CA ILE A 30 12.58 5.12 15.56
C ILE A 30 11.63 3.94 15.35
N THR A 31 11.24 3.70 14.11
CA THR A 31 10.43 2.55 13.72
C THR A 31 11.29 1.51 13.01
N SER A 32 11.03 0.22 13.24
CA SER A 32 11.75 -0.87 12.61
C SER A 32 10.86 -2.11 12.52
N ARG A 33 11.09 -2.96 11.52
CA ARG A 33 10.46 -4.29 11.46
C ARG A 33 11.05 -5.18 12.56
N PRO A 34 10.29 -6.09 13.18
CA PRO A 34 10.78 -6.91 14.29
C PRO A 34 12.10 -7.63 13.99
N PHE A 35 12.24 -8.24 12.81
CA PHE A 35 13.47 -8.90 12.40
C PHE A 35 14.64 -7.92 12.20
N GLY A 36 14.35 -6.73 11.65
CA GLY A 36 15.34 -5.68 11.44
C GLY A 36 15.94 -5.15 12.74
N TYR A 37 15.13 -5.05 13.81
CA TYR A 37 15.61 -4.67 15.14
C TYR A 37 16.34 -5.82 15.84
N LYS A 38 15.78 -7.04 15.82
CA LYS A 38 16.40 -8.22 16.47
C LYS A 38 17.81 -8.52 15.96
N THR A 39 18.06 -8.29 14.66
CA THR A 39 19.38 -8.50 14.03
C THR A 39 20.39 -7.39 14.32
N ASN A 40 19.94 -6.20 14.72
CA ASN A 40 20.83 -5.08 15.02
C ASN A 40 20.20 -4.15 16.08
N PRO A 41 20.12 -4.60 17.34
CA PRO A 41 19.47 -3.84 18.39
C PRO A 41 20.23 -2.56 18.71
N LEU A 42 19.49 -1.50 18.98
CA LEU A 42 20.07 -0.22 19.40
C LEU A 42 20.47 -0.32 20.87
N LYS A 43 21.70 0.09 21.20
CA LYS A 43 22.23 0.02 22.58
C LYS A 43 21.60 1.03 23.54
N TYR A 44 21.07 2.14 23.03
CA TYR A 44 20.55 3.25 23.82
C TYR A 44 19.10 3.54 23.41
N VAL A 45 18.17 2.79 23.99
CA VAL A 45 16.73 2.97 23.79
C VAL A 45 16.08 3.04 25.17
N ASP A 46 15.52 4.20 25.51
CA ASP A 46 14.86 4.40 26.80
C ASP A 46 13.56 3.59 26.90
N THR A 47 12.82 3.45 25.79
CA THR A 47 11.55 2.75 25.75
C THR A 47 11.42 1.98 24.45
N LEU A 48 11.28 0.66 24.56
CA LEU A 48 11.00 -0.23 23.43
C LEU A 48 9.52 -0.59 23.44
N LEU A 49 8.83 -0.25 22.36
CA LEU A 49 7.41 -0.55 22.16
C LEU A 49 7.24 -1.44 20.94
N GLU A 50 6.24 -2.32 21.00
CA GLU A 50 5.81 -3.15 19.88
C GLU A 50 4.38 -2.78 19.50
N VAL A 51 4.16 -2.52 18.21
CA VAL A 51 2.82 -2.31 17.68
C VAL A 51 2.09 -3.65 17.65
N LYS A 52 1.01 -3.76 18.42
CA LYS A 52 0.18 -4.97 18.48
C LYS A 52 -0.90 -4.95 17.38
N PRO A 53 -1.44 -6.13 17.00
CA PRO A 53 -2.64 -6.22 16.18
C PRO A 53 -3.81 -5.46 16.82
N PHE A 54 -4.77 -5.02 16.00
CA PHE A 54 -5.99 -4.40 16.50
C PHE A 54 -6.83 -5.40 17.29
N ASN A 55 -7.37 -4.93 18.41
CA ASN A 55 -8.45 -5.61 19.12
C ASN A 55 -9.81 -5.29 18.45
N ILE A 56 -10.86 -5.98 18.89
CA ILE A 56 -12.21 -5.87 18.31
C ILE A 56 -12.74 -4.43 18.39
N GLU A 57 -12.50 -3.71 19.48
CA GLU A 57 -12.96 -2.32 19.65
C GLU A 57 -12.25 -1.37 18.69
N GLN A 58 -10.94 -1.55 18.49
CA GLN A 58 -10.14 -0.80 17.52
C GLN A 58 -10.58 -1.08 16.09
N ILE A 59 -10.91 -2.34 15.74
CA ILE A 59 -11.46 -2.70 14.43
C ILE A 59 -12.79 -1.98 14.21
N LYS A 60 -13.72 -2.04 15.17
CA LYS A 60 -15.01 -1.33 15.11
C LYS A 60 -14.82 0.17 14.90
N CYS A 61 -13.98 0.78 15.73
CA CYS A 61 -13.68 2.21 15.64
C CYS A 61 -13.04 2.58 14.29
N PHE A 62 -12.09 1.77 13.81
CA PHE A 62 -11.43 2.01 12.53
C PHE A 62 -12.42 1.99 11.36
N VAL A 63 -13.20 0.90 11.24
CA VAL A 63 -14.11 0.68 10.11
C VAL A 63 -15.18 1.77 10.06
N SER A 64 -15.87 2.03 11.17
CA SER A 64 -16.94 3.03 11.20
C SER A 64 -16.42 4.43 10.84
N ASN A 65 -15.28 4.83 11.42
CA ASN A 65 -14.68 6.13 11.10
C ASN A 65 -14.19 6.21 9.65
N TRP A 66 -13.70 5.10 9.09
CA TRP A 66 -13.25 5.03 7.71
C TRP A 66 -14.40 5.27 6.73
N TYR A 67 -15.55 4.60 6.92
CA TYR A 67 -16.74 4.79 6.08
C TYR A 67 -17.25 6.23 6.17
N ILE A 68 -17.33 6.79 7.38
CA ILE A 68 -17.74 8.19 7.60
C ILE A 68 -16.79 9.14 6.86
N TYR A 69 -15.48 8.93 6.98
CA TYR A 69 -14.48 9.76 6.30
C TYR A 69 -14.60 9.67 4.77
N LYS A 70 -14.81 8.47 4.22
CA LYS A 70 -14.96 8.27 2.78
C LYS A 70 -16.22 8.93 2.24
N LYS A 71 -17.38 8.70 2.85
CA LYS A 71 -18.63 9.35 2.45
C LYS A 71 -18.55 10.87 2.56
N LYS A 72 -17.92 11.37 3.62
CA LYS A 72 -17.66 12.81 3.78
C LYS A 72 -16.81 13.38 2.64
N LYS A 73 -15.82 12.63 2.14
CA LYS A 73 -14.95 13.07 1.02
C LYS A 73 -15.62 13.05 -0.35
N GLU A 74 -16.67 12.25 -0.54
CA GLU A 74 -17.42 12.20 -1.81
C GLU A 74 -18.43 13.33 -1.95
N ILE A 75 -18.80 13.96 -0.84
CA ILE A 75 -19.79 15.03 -0.81
C ILE A 75 -19.09 16.38 -0.90
N SER A 76 -19.56 17.22 -1.83
CA SER A 76 -19.10 18.61 -1.90
C SER A 76 -19.36 19.32 -0.56
N PRO A 77 -18.44 20.16 -0.05
CA PRO A 77 -18.62 20.84 1.24
C PRO A 77 -19.94 21.59 1.40
N GLN A 78 -20.50 22.07 0.29
CA GLN A 78 -21.77 22.81 0.22
C GLN A 78 -23.02 21.92 0.38
N LYS A 79 -22.89 20.59 0.30
CA LYS A 79 -23.98 19.61 0.38
C LYS A 79 -23.83 18.66 1.59
N LEU A 80 -23.01 19.03 2.58
CA LEU A 80 -22.81 18.28 3.81
C LEU A 80 -24.08 18.30 4.68
N ASP A 81 -25.01 17.38 4.44
CA ASP A 81 -26.12 17.09 5.35
C ASP A 81 -25.74 15.99 6.37
N LYS A 82 -26.68 15.51 7.21
CA LYS A 82 -26.41 14.38 8.13
C LYS A 82 -26.52 13.00 7.45
N GLY A 83 -27.04 12.92 6.21
CA GLY A 83 -27.36 11.66 5.52
C GLY A 83 -26.13 10.80 5.20
N TYR A 84 -24.96 11.42 5.03
CA TYR A 84 -23.71 10.68 4.82
C TYR A 84 -23.30 9.81 6.01
N LYS A 85 -23.64 10.21 7.24
CA LYS A 85 -23.36 9.39 8.43
C LYS A 85 -24.26 8.17 8.47
N THR A 86 -25.54 8.34 8.14
CA THR A 86 -26.49 7.22 8.07
C THR A 86 -26.06 6.19 7.04
N THR A 87 -25.72 6.63 5.82
CA THR A 87 -25.24 5.72 4.76
C THR A 87 -23.90 5.07 5.12
N ALA A 88 -22.97 5.81 5.74
CA ALA A 88 -21.72 5.25 6.25
C ALA A 88 -21.94 4.18 7.32
N ASN A 89 -22.87 4.40 8.25
CA ASN A 89 -23.20 3.44 9.30
C ASN A 89 -23.80 2.16 8.72
N ILE A 90 -24.74 2.26 7.78
CA ILE A 90 -25.33 1.09 7.10
C ILE A 90 -24.23 0.23 6.46
N GLN A 91 -23.31 0.84 5.70
CA GLN A 91 -22.21 0.08 5.08
C GLN A 91 -21.22 -0.50 6.10
N SER A 92 -21.00 0.19 7.21
CA SER A 92 -20.20 -0.32 8.33
C SER A 92 -20.87 -1.53 8.98
N ASP A 93 -22.19 -1.51 9.14
CA ASP A 93 -22.95 -2.61 9.74
C ASP A 93 -22.95 -3.83 8.81
N GLU A 94 -23.20 -3.63 7.51
CA GLU A 94 -23.08 -4.68 6.48
C GLU A 94 -21.68 -5.32 6.46
N PHE A 95 -20.64 -4.51 6.68
CA PHE A 95 -19.26 -5.00 6.77
C PHE A 95 -19.08 -5.96 7.96
N PHE A 96 -19.61 -5.61 9.13
CA PHE A 96 -19.51 -6.44 10.33
C PHE A 96 -20.39 -7.69 10.26
N GLU A 97 -21.57 -7.61 9.66
CA GLU A 97 -22.42 -8.78 9.40
C GLU A 97 -21.65 -9.82 8.58
N LYS A 98 -21.06 -9.42 7.45
CA LYS A 98 -20.31 -10.34 6.58
C LYS A 98 -19.06 -10.93 7.24
N ILE A 99 -18.34 -10.16 8.05
CA ILE A 99 -17.18 -10.67 8.80
C ILE A 99 -17.58 -11.70 9.83
N SER A 100 -18.67 -11.45 10.57
CA SER A 100 -19.11 -12.34 11.65
C SER A 100 -19.41 -13.77 11.17
N ILE A 101 -19.77 -13.92 9.89
CA ILE A 101 -20.11 -15.20 9.25
C ILE A 101 -18.86 -15.90 8.68
N ASN A 102 -17.75 -15.18 8.45
CA ASN A 102 -16.57 -15.71 7.76
C ASN A 102 -15.33 -15.78 8.68
N ASN A 103 -15.12 -16.95 9.28
CA ASN A 103 -13.99 -17.21 10.17
C ASN A 103 -12.61 -16.97 9.55
N ALA A 104 -12.45 -17.12 8.23
CA ALA A 104 -11.16 -16.89 7.57
C ALA A 104 -10.74 -15.41 7.61
N LEU A 105 -11.70 -14.50 7.65
CA LEU A 105 -11.45 -13.05 7.72
C LEU A 105 -11.03 -12.59 9.11
N ASN A 106 -11.48 -13.27 10.17
CA ASN A 106 -11.26 -12.84 11.56
C ASN A 106 -9.79 -12.67 11.91
N ASN A 107 -8.90 -13.52 11.38
CA ASN A 107 -7.47 -13.37 11.60
C ASN A 107 -6.87 -12.19 10.81
N MET A 108 -7.38 -11.92 9.61
CA MET A 108 -6.85 -10.86 8.74
C MET A 108 -7.17 -9.47 9.28
N ILE A 109 -8.38 -9.26 9.80
CA ILE A 109 -8.85 -7.94 10.25
C ILE A 109 -8.13 -7.41 11.48
N THR A 110 -7.41 -8.27 12.21
CA THR A 110 -6.54 -7.82 13.31
C THR A 110 -5.28 -7.11 12.80
N ASN A 111 -4.89 -7.34 11.55
CA ASN A 111 -3.82 -6.61 10.89
C ASN A 111 -4.38 -5.32 10.27
N PRO A 112 -3.98 -4.12 10.74
CA PRO A 112 -4.55 -2.85 10.26
C PRO A 112 -4.43 -2.65 8.75
N LEU A 113 -3.37 -3.17 8.13
CA LEU A 113 -3.18 -3.08 6.68
C LEU A 113 -4.23 -3.93 5.94
N LEU A 114 -4.39 -5.19 6.34
CA LEU A 114 -5.36 -6.09 5.72
C LEU A 114 -6.79 -5.61 5.96
N LEU A 115 -7.09 -5.14 7.18
CA LEU A 115 -8.37 -4.50 7.49
C LEU A 115 -8.65 -3.34 6.52
N THR A 116 -7.68 -2.46 6.31
CA THR A 116 -7.81 -1.34 5.37
C THR A 116 -8.12 -1.83 3.95
N MET A 117 -7.43 -2.87 3.47
CA MET A 117 -7.66 -3.43 2.14
C MET A 117 -9.05 -4.07 2.00
N ILE A 118 -9.48 -4.85 3.00
CA ILE A 118 -10.81 -5.49 3.01
C ILE A 118 -11.90 -4.42 3.07
N THR A 119 -11.77 -3.40 3.92
CA THR A 119 -12.71 -2.27 3.99
C THR A 119 -12.77 -1.52 2.66
N PHE A 120 -11.61 -1.28 2.02
CA PHE A 120 -11.55 -0.63 0.72
C PHE A 120 -12.21 -1.48 -0.38
N LEU A 121 -11.98 -2.79 -0.39
CA LEU A 121 -12.59 -3.71 -1.35
C LEU A 121 -14.11 -3.79 -1.18
N HIS A 122 -14.58 -3.92 0.07
CA HIS A 122 -16.01 -3.90 0.37
C HIS A 122 -16.65 -2.60 -0.11
N TYR A 123 -16.00 -1.45 0.14
CA TYR A 123 -16.53 -0.15 -0.25
C TYR A 123 -16.78 -0.02 -1.76
N TYR A 124 -15.83 -0.46 -2.60
CA TYR A 124 -15.89 -0.25 -4.04
C TYR A 124 -16.50 -1.39 -4.83
N LYS A 125 -16.40 -2.64 -4.35
CA LYS A 125 -16.87 -3.83 -5.08
C LYS A 125 -17.94 -4.62 -4.32
N GLY A 126 -18.19 -4.32 -3.04
CA GLY A 126 -19.19 -5.05 -2.23
C GLY A 126 -18.80 -6.49 -1.87
N ILE A 127 -17.60 -6.92 -2.26
CA ILE A 127 -17.07 -8.28 -2.07
C ILE A 127 -16.13 -8.37 -0.88
N PHE A 128 -15.91 -9.60 -0.43
CA PHE A 128 -14.91 -9.95 0.58
C PHE A 128 -14.03 -11.08 0.05
N PRO A 129 -12.72 -11.03 0.33
CA PRO A 129 -11.83 -12.11 -0.09
C PRO A 129 -12.11 -13.37 0.75
N LYS A 130 -11.85 -14.55 0.19
CA LYS A 130 -11.91 -15.82 0.93
C LYS A 130 -10.58 -16.13 1.61
N ASN A 131 -9.48 -15.63 1.06
CA ASN A 131 -8.14 -15.86 1.57
C ASN A 131 -7.23 -14.64 1.28
N LEU A 132 -6.00 -14.69 1.81
CA LEU A 132 -5.05 -13.58 1.70
C LEU A 132 -4.59 -13.35 0.26
N PHE A 133 -4.50 -14.40 -0.55
CA PHE A 133 -4.11 -14.29 -1.96
C PHE A 133 -5.17 -13.54 -2.77
N GLU A 134 -6.44 -13.91 -2.61
CA GLU A 134 -7.57 -13.24 -3.26
C GLU A 134 -7.67 -11.77 -2.84
N LEU A 135 -7.42 -11.45 -1.57
CA LEU A 135 -7.36 -10.06 -1.11
C LEU A 135 -6.32 -9.24 -1.87
N TYR A 136 -5.10 -9.78 -2.05
CA TYR A 136 -4.04 -9.07 -2.76
C TYR A 136 -4.30 -8.99 -4.27
N GLU A 137 -4.86 -10.02 -4.87
CA GLU A 137 -5.24 -9.97 -6.28
C GLU A 137 -6.33 -8.92 -6.53
N ASP A 138 -7.40 -8.94 -5.73
CA ASP A 138 -8.55 -8.05 -5.87
C ASP A 138 -8.18 -6.60 -5.58
N ILE A 139 -7.36 -6.33 -4.57
CA ILE A 139 -6.93 -4.96 -4.26
C ILE A 139 -6.05 -4.42 -5.39
N CYS A 140 -5.14 -5.23 -5.97
CA CYS A 140 -4.32 -4.81 -7.11
C CYS A 140 -5.18 -4.49 -8.33
N LYS A 141 -6.13 -5.37 -8.69
CA LYS A 141 -7.08 -5.13 -9.79
C LYS A 141 -7.92 -3.88 -9.55
N LEU A 142 -8.40 -3.68 -8.33
CA LEU A 142 -9.18 -2.51 -7.95
C LEU A 142 -8.37 -1.21 -8.07
N LEU A 143 -7.13 -1.19 -7.59
CA LEU A 143 -6.24 -0.02 -7.70
C LEU A 143 -5.92 0.30 -9.17
N LEU A 144 -5.73 -0.72 -10.01
CA LEU A 144 -5.50 -0.57 -11.44
C LEU A 144 -6.77 -0.15 -12.22
N GLY A 145 -7.97 -0.44 -11.72
CA GLY A 145 -9.24 -0.06 -12.37
C GLY A 145 -9.78 1.32 -11.97
N ARG A 146 -9.34 1.88 -10.83
CA ARG A 146 -10.04 2.96 -10.11
C ARG A 146 -10.28 4.26 -10.91
N ARG A 147 -9.36 4.68 -11.78
CA ARG A 147 -9.52 5.91 -12.58
C ARG A 147 -10.35 5.70 -13.84
N GLN A 148 -10.44 4.47 -14.37
CA GLN A 148 -11.22 4.17 -15.57
C GLN A 148 -12.73 4.32 -15.32
N GLU A 149 -13.17 3.98 -14.11
CA GLU A 149 -14.60 4.06 -13.73
C GLU A 149 -15.03 5.49 -13.31
N ALA A 150 -14.11 6.33 -12.79
CA ALA A 150 -14.45 7.61 -12.15
C ALA A 150 -14.21 8.86 -13.00
N LYS A 151 -13.39 8.78 -14.05
CA LYS A 151 -13.15 9.87 -14.99
C LYS A 151 -13.09 9.25 -16.38
N GLU A 152 -13.84 9.77 -17.35
CA GLU A 152 -13.83 9.40 -18.78
C GLU A 152 -12.47 9.72 -19.46
N VAL A 153 -11.36 9.41 -18.79
CA VAL A 153 -10.00 9.64 -19.22
C VAL A 153 -9.61 8.50 -20.13
N LYS A 154 -9.02 8.83 -21.29
CA LYS A 154 -8.42 7.88 -22.24
C LYS A 154 -7.72 6.75 -21.48
N ILE A 155 -8.29 5.55 -21.58
CA ILE A 155 -7.73 4.34 -21.02
C ILE A 155 -6.37 4.13 -21.71
N LEU A 156 -5.27 4.39 -21.00
CA LEU A 156 -3.92 4.15 -21.50
C LEU A 156 -3.75 2.65 -21.80
N LEU A 157 -4.35 1.82 -20.94
CA LEU A 157 -4.39 0.34 -20.98
C LEU A 157 -5.60 -0.16 -20.21
N ASP A 158 -6.27 -1.21 -20.71
CA ASP A 158 -7.30 -1.91 -19.93
C ASP A 158 -6.71 -2.53 -18.65
N MET A 159 -7.58 -2.88 -17.70
CA MET A 159 -7.15 -3.40 -16.39
C MET A 159 -6.33 -4.68 -16.51
N GLU A 160 -6.72 -5.61 -17.39
CA GLU A 160 -6.05 -6.90 -17.55
C GLU A 160 -4.61 -6.74 -18.06
N ARG A 161 -4.41 -5.88 -19.07
CA ARG A 161 -3.07 -5.57 -19.59
C ARG A 161 -2.21 -4.90 -18.54
N ASN A 162 -2.76 -3.95 -17.78
CA ASN A 162 -2.04 -3.32 -16.67
C ASN A 162 -1.60 -4.35 -15.62
N PHE A 163 -2.49 -5.28 -15.28
CA PHE A 163 -2.20 -6.33 -14.30
C PHE A 163 -1.08 -7.25 -14.78
N ILE A 164 -1.10 -7.68 -16.06
CA ILE A 164 -0.05 -8.51 -16.64
C ILE A 164 1.31 -7.79 -16.61
N ILE A 165 1.35 -6.54 -17.05
CA ILE A 165 2.58 -5.74 -17.09
C ILE A 165 3.18 -5.58 -15.68
N LEU A 166 2.34 -5.20 -14.71
CA LEU A 166 2.80 -4.96 -13.35
C LEU A 166 3.23 -6.26 -12.66
N ARG A 167 2.52 -7.37 -12.91
CA ARG A 167 2.87 -8.71 -12.39
C ARG A 167 4.23 -9.17 -12.92
N ASP A 168 4.46 -9.03 -14.22
CA ASP A 168 5.73 -9.43 -14.82
C ASP A 168 6.88 -8.54 -14.32
N PHE A 169 6.62 -7.25 -14.11
CA PHE A 169 7.59 -6.33 -13.51
C PHE A 169 7.91 -6.69 -12.05
N ALA A 170 6.89 -6.96 -11.23
CA ALA A 170 7.04 -7.43 -9.85
C ALA A 170 7.88 -8.71 -9.79
N LEU A 171 7.59 -9.69 -10.66
CA LEU A 171 8.34 -10.94 -10.75
C LEU A 171 9.82 -10.70 -11.07
N ASN A 172 10.13 -9.79 -12.00
CA ASN A 172 11.52 -9.45 -12.32
C ASN A 172 12.28 -8.86 -11.12
N LEU A 173 11.64 -7.98 -10.35
CA LEU A 173 12.24 -7.43 -9.12
C LEU A 173 12.45 -8.53 -8.06
N THR A 174 11.46 -9.40 -7.89
CA THR A 174 11.51 -10.50 -6.90
C THR A 174 12.61 -11.50 -7.24
N ILE A 175 12.75 -11.91 -8.50
CA ILE A 175 13.83 -12.80 -8.97
C ILE A 175 15.22 -12.17 -8.70
N LYS A 176 15.36 -10.86 -8.89
CA LYS A 176 16.61 -10.14 -8.61
C LYS A 176 16.79 -9.74 -7.14
N ASN A 177 15.82 -10.06 -6.28
CA ASN A 177 15.78 -9.65 -4.88
C ASN A 177 15.94 -8.12 -4.69
N GLN A 178 15.32 -7.35 -5.59
CA GLN A 178 15.28 -5.89 -5.56
C GLN A 178 13.92 -5.43 -5.05
N LYS A 179 13.90 -4.34 -4.26
CA LYS A 179 12.66 -3.68 -3.79
C LYS A 179 12.49 -2.28 -4.36
N VAL A 180 13.63 -1.67 -4.70
CA VAL A 180 13.72 -0.32 -5.25
C VAL A 180 14.24 -0.43 -6.68
N PHE A 181 13.75 0.42 -7.55
CA PHE A 181 14.17 0.53 -8.95
C PHE A 181 14.16 1.98 -9.41
N ASP A 182 14.91 2.30 -10.46
CA ASP A 182 14.90 3.60 -11.10
C ASP A 182 14.06 3.60 -12.39
N PHE A 183 13.85 4.77 -12.98
CA PHE A 183 13.09 4.88 -14.23
C PHE A 183 13.75 4.11 -15.39
N ASN A 184 15.08 4.07 -15.46
CA ASN A 184 15.78 3.38 -16.54
C ASN A 184 15.51 1.88 -16.52
N TYR A 185 15.58 1.28 -15.33
CA TYR A 185 15.27 -0.12 -15.10
C TYR A 185 13.80 -0.43 -15.43
N PHE A 186 12.87 0.41 -14.96
CA PHE A 186 11.46 0.28 -15.30
C PHE A 186 11.26 0.32 -16.83
N ASN A 187 11.84 1.31 -17.50
CA ASN A 187 11.74 1.47 -18.94
C ASN A 187 12.30 0.26 -19.72
N GLU A 188 13.44 -0.30 -19.30
CA GLU A 188 14.05 -1.47 -19.94
C GLU A 188 13.13 -2.70 -19.87
N ILE A 189 12.66 -3.05 -18.68
CA ILE A 189 11.81 -4.24 -18.46
C ILE A 189 10.46 -4.08 -19.16
N ILE A 190 9.86 -2.90 -19.04
CA ILE A 190 8.53 -2.63 -19.61
C ILE A 190 8.60 -2.62 -21.13
N ASN A 191 9.63 -2.03 -21.76
CA ASN A 191 9.77 -2.07 -23.22
C ASN A 191 10.00 -3.48 -23.77
N LYS A 192 10.70 -4.34 -23.02
CA LYS A 192 10.87 -5.75 -23.38
C LYS A 192 9.52 -6.49 -23.43
N ASN A 193 8.61 -6.17 -22.50
CA ASN A 193 7.30 -6.82 -22.38
C ASN A 193 6.23 -6.17 -23.28
N LEU A 194 6.29 -4.84 -23.50
CA LEU A 194 5.32 -4.07 -24.27
C LEU A 194 5.34 -4.38 -25.77
N LYS A 195 6.50 -4.72 -26.34
CA LYS A 195 6.61 -5.12 -27.76
C LYS A 195 5.68 -6.27 -28.12
N ASN A 196 5.37 -7.14 -27.15
CA ASN A 196 4.51 -8.31 -27.36
C ASN A 196 3.02 -8.06 -27.06
N LEU A 197 2.67 -6.97 -26.36
CA LEU A 197 1.32 -6.79 -25.79
C LEU A 197 0.57 -5.56 -26.29
N VAL A 198 1.25 -4.48 -26.75
CA VAL A 198 0.55 -3.19 -26.99
C VAL A 198 1.02 -2.40 -28.21
N GLY A 199 2.09 -2.80 -28.90
CA GLY A 199 2.65 -2.04 -30.02
C GLY A 199 3.22 -0.67 -29.60
N ASP A 200 3.77 0.08 -30.56
CA ASP A 200 4.66 1.24 -30.34
C ASP A 200 4.04 2.53 -29.76
N LYS A 201 2.87 2.46 -29.09
CA LYS A 201 2.11 3.66 -28.67
C LYS A 201 2.15 4.00 -27.18
N ILE A 202 2.77 3.20 -26.32
CA ILE A 202 2.80 3.47 -24.88
C ILE A 202 4.10 4.17 -24.46
N ASN A 203 3.94 5.36 -23.89
CA ASN A 203 5.02 6.06 -23.21
C ASN A 203 5.18 5.48 -21.78
N THR A 204 6.30 4.82 -21.51
CA THR A 204 6.62 4.21 -20.20
C THR A 204 6.61 5.21 -19.06
N LYS A 205 6.97 6.48 -19.32
CA LYS A 205 6.88 7.55 -18.32
C LYS A 205 5.44 7.83 -17.92
N GLN A 206 4.54 7.93 -18.90
CA GLN A 206 3.11 8.11 -18.62
C GLN A 206 2.52 6.92 -17.86
N LEU A 207 3.00 5.71 -18.15
CA LEU A 207 2.57 4.50 -17.44
C LEU A 207 3.06 4.50 -15.98
N LEU A 208 4.31 4.89 -15.73
CA LEU A 208 4.82 5.02 -14.37
C LEU A 208 4.08 6.12 -13.60
N ASP A 209 3.87 7.28 -14.22
CA ASP A 209 3.11 8.39 -13.63
C ASP A 209 1.68 7.96 -13.27
N TYR A 210 1.07 7.11 -14.09
CA TYR A 210 -0.24 6.50 -13.82
C TYR A 210 -0.18 5.57 -12.60
N TYR A 211 0.80 4.67 -12.51
CA TYR A 211 0.93 3.78 -11.36
C TYR A 211 1.19 4.52 -10.04
N ILE A 212 1.88 5.66 -10.10
CA ILE A 212 2.16 6.51 -8.92
C ILE A 212 0.94 7.34 -8.53
N ASN A 213 0.45 8.17 -9.44
CA ASN A 213 -0.51 9.22 -9.12
C ASN A 213 -1.96 8.72 -9.08
N ASP A 214 -2.28 7.70 -9.87
CA ASP A 214 -3.65 7.24 -10.06
C ASP A 214 -3.94 5.93 -9.34
N CYS A 215 -3.07 4.94 -9.52
CA CYS A 215 -3.21 3.66 -8.83
C CYS A 215 -2.69 3.72 -7.39
N GLY A 216 -1.61 4.48 -7.15
CA GLY A 216 -0.91 4.49 -5.86
C GLY A 216 -0.29 3.14 -5.51
N ILE A 217 0.01 2.31 -6.51
CA ILE A 217 0.62 0.97 -6.32
C ILE A 217 2.15 1.04 -6.31
N ILE A 218 2.71 2.08 -6.92
CA ILE A 218 4.12 2.45 -6.88
C ILE A 218 4.24 3.79 -6.15
N VAL A 219 5.31 3.96 -5.38
CA VAL A 219 5.65 5.22 -4.70
C VAL A 219 7.08 5.62 -5.02
N GLU A 220 7.31 6.92 -5.13
CA GLU A 220 8.66 7.49 -5.19
C GLU A 220 9.18 7.69 -3.76
N LYS A 221 10.30 7.03 -3.43
CA LYS A 221 10.91 7.04 -2.10
C LYS A 221 11.94 8.16 -1.96
N GLU A 222 12.79 8.27 -2.98
CA GLU A 222 13.76 9.34 -3.19
C GLU A 222 13.69 9.77 -4.66
N TYR A 223 14.35 10.87 -5.02
CA TYR A 223 14.35 11.35 -6.39
C TYR A 223 14.81 10.25 -7.36
N ASN A 224 13.91 9.85 -8.27
CA ASN A 224 14.12 8.79 -9.24
C ASN A 224 14.38 7.38 -8.64
N GLU A 225 13.97 7.15 -7.39
CA GLU A 225 13.93 5.83 -6.75
C GLU A 225 12.50 5.45 -6.39
N PHE A 226 12.02 4.36 -6.98
CA PHE A 226 10.64 3.90 -6.85
C PHE A 226 10.58 2.52 -6.18
N GLU A 227 9.50 2.26 -5.44
CA GLU A 227 9.18 0.94 -4.89
C GLU A 227 7.68 0.67 -4.93
N PHE A 228 7.26 -0.59 -4.81
CA PHE A 228 5.85 -0.89 -4.56
C PHE A 228 5.41 -0.25 -3.23
N ALA A 229 4.22 0.34 -3.21
CA ALA A 229 3.65 0.98 -2.02
C ALA A 229 3.58 0.03 -0.82
N HIS A 230 3.49 -1.28 -1.08
CA HIS A 230 3.67 -2.32 -0.08
C HIS A 230 4.39 -3.54 -0.67
N LEU A 231 5.28 -4.15 0.11
CA LEU A 231 6.08 -5.30 -0.34
C LEU A 231 5.23 -6.51 -0.74
N SER A 232 4.03 -6.67 -0.18
CA SER A 232 3.13 -7.78 -0.55
C SER A 232 2.49 -7.61 -1.93
N PHE A 233 2.62 -6.44 -2.56
CA PHE A 233 2.21 -6.23 -3.95
C PHE A 233 3.31 -6.65 -4.94
N GLN A 234 4.52 -6.92 -4.46
CA GLN A 234 5.67 -7.40 -5.22
C GLN A 234 5.87 -8.91 -4.99
#